data_AF-A0AAI8VAY6-F1
#
_entry.id   AF-A0AAI8VAY6-F1
#
_cell.length_a   1.000
_cell.length_b   1.000
_cell.length_c   1.000
_cell.angle_alpha   90.00
_cell.angle_beta   90.00
_cell.angle_gamma   90.00
#
_symmetry.space_group_name_H-M   'P 1'
#
loop_
_entity.id
_entity.type
_entity.pdbx_description
1 polymer ?
#
loop_
_entity_poly.entity_id
_entity_poly.type
_entity_poly.pdbx_seq_one_letter_code
_entity_poly.pdbx_strand_id
1 'polypeptide(L)'
;MATATPNQKKILNDQRDWDFWYEDFVSIVPPSLWRCLDPENPNPLPLQVHPVAPTFDSVQAGIDSYADLIANNQRVYLQFSSIYEREKKEYKEQEEMIRDLRDHIRKTVSETKKIPLRATQPL
;
A
#
# COMPACT_ATOMS: atom_id res chain seq x y z
N MET A 1 -22.44 16.20 -32.27
CA MET A 1 -21.87 16.84 -31.06
C MET A 1 -22.06 15.88 -29.91
N ALA A 2 -20.99 15.23 -29.44
CA ALA A 2 -21.04 14.28 -28.34
C ALA A 2 -21.00 15.05 -27.01
N THR A 3 -22.07 14.96 -26.23
CA THR A 3 -22.13 15.56 -24.89
C THR A 3 -21.28 14.71 -23.95
N ALA A 4 -20.20 15.29 -23.42
CA ALA A 4 -19.45 14.72 -22.32
C ALA A 4 -20.35 14.63 -21.09
N THR A 5 -20.73 13.40 -20.72
CA THR A 5 -21.46 13.14 -19.48
C THR A 5 -20.52 13.49 -18.31
N PRO A 6 -20.93 14.33 -17.35
CA PRO A 6 -20.11 14.59 -16.18
C PRO A 6 -19.89 13.26 -15.46
N ASN A 7 -18.64 12.97 -15.12
CA ASN A 7 -18.23 11.79 -14.38
C ASN A 7 -18.82 11.88 -12.94
N GLN A 8 -20.12 11.62 -12.82
CA GLN A 8 -20.82 11.59 -11.55
C GLN A 8 -20.24 10.43 -10.76
N LYS A 9 -19.43 10.74 -9.74
CA LYS A 9 -19.03 9.82 -8.67
C LYS A 9 -20.27 9.04 -8.22
N LYS A 10 -20.39 7.79 -8.66
CA LYS A 10 -21.52 6.93 -8.29
C LYS A 10 -21.29 6.45 -6.88
N ILE A 11 -22.19 6.89 -6.00
CA ILE A 11 -22.18 6.48 -4.60
C ILE A 11 -22.89 5.13 -4.51
N LEU A 12 -22.26 4.13 -3.90
CA LEU A 12 -22.85 2.85 -3.53
C LEU A 12 -23.91 3.07 -2.45
N ASN A 13 -25.15 3.27 -2.89
CA ASN A 13 -26.29 3.46 -2.01
C ASN A 13 -26.96 2.11 -1.75
N ASP A 14 -27.19 1.31 -2.81
CA ASP A 14 -27.90 0.04 -2.75
C ASP A 14 -27.12 -1.10 -3.41
N GLN A 15 -27.58 -2.34 -3.20
CA GLN A 15 -26.94 -3.53 -3.79
C GLN A 15 -26.96 -3.53 -5.33
N ARG A 16 -27.91 -2.83 -5.95
CA ARG A 16 -27.99 -2.68 -7.41
C ARG A 16 -26.85 -1.84 -7.99
N ASP A 17 -26.21 -1.00 -7.15
CA ASP A 17 -25.07 -0.19 -7.56
C ASP A 17 -23.75 -0.97 -7.44
N TRP A 18 -23.79 -2.20 -6.90
CA TRP A 18 -22.60 -2.99 -6.58
C TRP A 18 -21.72 -3.24 -7.80
N ASP A 19 -22.27 -3.81 -8.88
CA ASP A 19 -21.48 -4.20 -10.05
C ASP A 19 -20.78 -2.98 -10.67
N PHE A 20 -21.52 -1.87 -10.84
CA PHE A 20 -20.97 -0.62 -11.36
C PHE A 20 -19.90 -0.02 -10.44
N TRP A 21 -20.13 -0.03 -9.13
CA TRP A 21 -19.17 0.50 -8.16
C TRP A 21 -17.91 -0.36 -8.10
N TYR A 22 -18.06 -1.68 -8.17
CA TYR A 22 -16.96 -2.63 -8.17
C TYR A 22 -16.11 -2.50 -9.42
N GLU A 23 -16.72 -2.38 -10.61
CA GLU A 23 -15.99 -2.13 -11.85
C GLU A 23 -15.21 -0.81 -11.81
N ASP A 24 -15.81 0.28 -11.31
CA ASP A 24 -15.13 1.56 -11.12
C ASP A 24 -13.96 1.42 -10.14
N PHE A 25 -14.18 0.74 -9.00
CA PHE A 25 -13.16 0.49 -7.99
C PHE A 25 -11.98 -0.33 -8.53
N VAL A 26 -12.24 -1.45 -9.22
CA VAL A 26 -11.19 -2.28 -9.83
C VAL A 26 -10.42 -1.49 -10.89
N SER A 27 -11.09 -0.62 -11.66
CA SER A 27 -10.44 0.18 -12.70
C SER A 27 -9.42 1.18 -12.18
N ILE A 28 -9.57 1.64 -10.94
CA ILE A 28 -8.64 2.59 -10.29
C ILE A 28 -7.55 1.90 -9.49
N VAL A 29 -7.71 0.62 -9.14
CA VAL A 29 -6.71 -0.12 -8.36
C VAL A 29 -5.55 -0.53 -9.28
N PRO A 30 -4.30 -0.15 -8.97
CA PRO A 30 -3.15 -0.60 -9.75
C PRO A 30 -3.06 -2.14 -9.75
N PRO A 31 -2.75 -2.79 -10.89
CA PRO A 31 -2.64 -4.26 -10.95
C PRO A 31 -1.64 -4.87 -9.97
N SER A 32 -0.59 -4.11 -9.63
CA SER A 32 0.40 -4.52 -8.62
C SER A 32 -0.21 -4.63 -7.23
N LEU A 33 -1.11 -3.72 -6.86
CA LEU A 33 -1.81 -3.73 -5.58
C LEU A 33 -3.01 -4.69 -5.59
N TRP A 34 -3.70 -4.82 -6.72
CA TRP A 34 -4.85 -5.73 -6.86
C TRP A 34 -4.48 -7.17 -6.54
N ARG A 35 -3.29 -7.64 -6.96
CA ARG A 35 -2.79 -8.99 -6.63
C ARG A 35 -2.70 -9.30 -5.13
N CYS A 36 -2.60 -8.27 -4.29
CA CYS A 36 -2.58 -8.40 -2.83
C CYS A 36 -3.98 -8.31 -2.20
N LEU A 37 -4.95 -7.69 -2.89
CA LEU A 37 -6.27 -7.35 -2.36
C LEU A 37 -7.42 -8.18 -2.95
N ASP A 38 -7.19 -8.83 -4.10
CA ASP A 38 -8.19 -9.57 -4.85
C ASP A 38 -8.79 -10.70 -4.00
N PRO A 39 -10.09 -10.62 -3.63
CA PRO A 39 -10.74 -11.63 -2.81
C PRO A 39 -10.96 -12.95 -3.57
N GLU A 40 -10.93 -12.92 -4.91
CA GLU A 40 -11.07 -14.12 -5.74
C GLU A 40 -9.72 -14.83 -5.95
N ASN A 41 -8.61 -14.19 -5.60
CA ASN A 41 -7.29 -14.80 -5.69
C ASN A 41 -7.09 -15.79 -4.52
N PRO A 42 -6.98 -17.10 -4.78
CA PRO A 42 -6.76 -18.09 -3.72
C PRO A 42 -5.38 -17.99 -3.06
N ASN A 43 -4.43 -17.25 -3.65
CA ASN A 43 -3.10 -17.04 -3.12
C ASN A 43 -2.69 -15.55 -3.28
N PRO A 44 -3.20 -14.65 -2.43
CA PRO A 44 -2.87 -13.23 -2.50
C PRO A 44 -1.38 -13.00 -2.24
N LEU A 45 -0.77 -12.10 -3.01
CA LEU A 45 0.60 -11.68 -2.72
C LEU A 45 0.63 -10.90 -1.40
N PRO A 46 1.64 -11.13 -0.54
CA PRO A 46 1.75 -10.36 0.69
C PRO A 46 1.94 -8.88 0.39
N LEU A 47 1.41 -8.02 1.27
CA LEU A 47 1.75 -6.61 1.27
C LEU A 47 3.24 -6.44 1.63
N GLN A 48 3.84 -5.35 1.14
CA GLN A 48 5.18 -4.98 1.54
C GLN A 48 5.19 -4.71 3.04
N VAL A 49 6.17 -5.28 3.72
CA VAL A 49 6.40 -5.03 5.13
C VAL A 49 7.31 -3.82 5.29
N HIS A 50 7.18 -3.11 6.40
CA HIS A 50 8.08 -2.00 6.70
C HIS A 50 9.52 -2.54 6.78
N PRO A 51 10.46 -2.07 5.94
CA PRO A 51 11.80 -2.62 5.89
C PRO A 51 12.58 -2.24 7.15
N VAL A 52 13.54 -3.09 7.51
CA VAL A 52 14.40 -2.87 8.67
C VAL A 52 15.67 -2.16 8.21
N ALA A 53 15.98 -1.03 8.85
CA ALA A 53 17.20 -0.31 8.54
C ALA A 53 18.43 -1.14 8.95
N PRO A 54 19.46 -1.26 8.09
CA PRO A 54 20.68 -1.96 8.46
C PRO A 54 21.40 -1.21 9.58
N THR A 55 21.87 -1.96 10.56
CA THR A 55 22.71 -1.43 11.64
C THR A 55 24.17 -1.80 11.38
N PHE A 56 25.11 -1.06 11.96
CA PHE A 56 26.53 -1.42 11.84
C PHE A 56 26.81 -2.79 12.45
N ASP A 57 26.19 -3.08 13.60
CA ASP A 57 26.23 -4.39 14.27
C ASP A 57 25.79 -5.55 13.37
N SER A 58 24.81 -5.31 12.47
CA SER A 58 24.33 -6.34 11.54
C SER A 58 25.37 -6.77 10.49
N VAL A 59 26.40 -5.94 10.26
CA VAL A 59 27.49 -6.23 9.33
C VAL A 59 28.77 -6.61 10.05
N GLN A 60 29.00 -6.03 11.24
CA GLN A 60 30.14 -6.32 12.09
C GLN A 60 29.73 -6.17 13.57
N ALA A 61 29.70 -7.29 14.28
CA ALA A 61 29.25 -7.33 15.67
C ALA A 61 30.08 -6.41 16.58
N GLY A 62 29.41 -5.70 17.47
CA GLY A 62 30.04 -4.81 18.45
C GLY A 62 30.51 -3.47 17.90
N ILE A 63 30.07 -3.11 16.69
CA ILE A 63 30.38 -1.81 16.06
C ILE A 63 29.15 -0.91 16.10
N ASP A 64 29.35 0.33 16.54
CA ASP A 64 28.33 1.37 16.64
C ASP A 64 28.56 2.56 15.69
N SER A 65 29.66 2.55 14.93
CA SER A 65 30.01 3.60 13.97
C SER A 65 30.54 3.04 12.65
N TYR A 66 30.21 3.74 11.56
CA TYR A 66 30.68 3.39 10.21
C TYR A 66 32.22 3.45 10.08
N ALA A 67 32.88 4.34 10.82
CA ALA A 67 34.33 4.51 10.74
C ALA A 67 35.08 3.28 11.30
N ASP A 68 34.45 2.56 12.22
CA ASP A 68 35.02 1.39 12.89
C ASP A 68 34.75 0.08 12.13
N LEU A 69 33.97 0.15 11.05
CA LEU A 69 33.81 -0.96 10.10
C LEU A 69 35.08 -1.14 9.27
N ILE A 70 35.47 -2.40 9.07
CA ILE A 70 36.52 -2.72 8.08
C ILE A 70 36.04 -2.34 6.67
N ALA A 71 36.98 -2.02 5.77
CA ALA A 71 36.67 -1.51 4.43
C ALA A 71 35.70 -2.40 3.61
N ASN A 72 35.75 -3.72 3.81
CA ASN A 72 34.79 -4.63 3.16
C ASN A 72 33.36 -4.46 3.74
N ASN A 73 33.25 -4.38 5.07
CA ASN A 73 31.99 -4.23 5.77
C ASN A 73 31.35 -2.85 5.54
N GLN A 74 32.17 -1.82 5.32
CA GLN A 74 31.69 -0.52 4.86
C GLN A 74 30.92 -0.63 3.52
N ARG A 75 31.47 -1.38 2.55
CA ARG A 75 30.80 -1.60 1.25
C ARG A 75 29.51 -2.39 1.40
N VAL A 76 29.53 -3.44 2.21
CA VAL A 76 28.35 -4.26 2.50
C VAL A 76 27.25 -3.42 3.16
N TYR A 77 27.61 -2.58 4.14
CA TYR A 77 26.68 -1.67 4.80
C TYR A 77 26.03 -0.68 3.81
N LEU A 78 26.83 -0.08 2.91
CA LEU A 78 26.30 0.83 1.88
C LEU A 78 25.35 0.12 0.92
N GLN A 79 25.64 -1.13 0.55
CA GLN A 79 24.76 -1.93 -0.28
C GLN A 79 23.43 -2.22 0.42
N PHE A 80 23.46 -2.65 1.68
CA PHE A 80 22.23 -2.87 2.45
C PHE A 80 21.44 -1.58 2.66
N SER A 81 22.12 -0.45 2.88
CA SER A 81 21.46 0.85 3.01
C SER A 81 20.74 1.26 1.71
N SER A 82 21.35 0.99 0.57
CA SER A 82 20.73 1.23 -0.75
C SER A 82 19.51 0.35 -1.00
N ILE A 83 19.60 -0.94 -0.63
CA ILE A 83 18.46 -1.87 -0.70
C ILE A 83 17.32 -1.39 0.20
N TYR A 84 17.64 -1.03 1.45
CA TYR A 84 16.67 -0.51 2.41
C TYR A 84 15.94 0.73 1.89
N GLU A 85 16.65 1.70 1.32
CA GLU A 85 16.00 2.91 0.78
C GLU A 85 15.07 2.60 -0.41
N ARG A 86 15.43 1.62 -1.26
CA ARG A 86 14.54 1.16 -2.34
C ARG A 86 13.30 0.48 -1.78
N GLU A 87 13.46 -0.47 -0.87
CA GLU A 87 12.33 -1.18 -0.24
C GLU A 87 11.41 -0.22 0.52
N LYS A 88 12.00 0.78 1.20
CA LYS A 88 11.25 1.81 1.93
C LYS A 88 10.44 2.69 1.00
N LYS A 89 10.97 2.99 -0.18
CA LYS A 89 10.24 3.73 -1.22
C LYS A 89 9.06 2.91 -1.73
N GLU A 90 9.28 1.64 -2.08
CA GLU A 90 8.22 0.73 -2.54
C GLU A 90 7.13 0.54 -1.47
N TYR A 91 7.52 0.38 -0.21
CA TYR A 91 6.60 0.31 0.93
C TYR A 91 5.74 1.57 1.06
N LYS A 92 6.36 2.76 0.98
CA LYS A 92 5.65 4.04 1.06
C LYS A 92 4.68 4.23 -0.10
N GLU A 93 5.09 3.91 -1.32
CA GLU A 93 4.23 3.98 -2.50
C GLU A 93 3.00 3.07 -2.32
N GLN A 94 3.18 1.85 -1.78
CA GLN A 94 2.06 0.96 -1.49
C GLN A 94 1.12 1.52 -0.42
N GLU A 95 1.65 2.06 0.69
CA GLU A 95 0.85 2.69 1.74
C GLU A 95 0.04 3.89 1.21
N GLU A 96 0.62 4.70 0.33
CA GLU A 96 -0.08 5.79 -0.32
C GLU A 96 -1.23 5.30 -1.21
N MET A 97 -0.99 4.26 -2.02
CA MET A 97 -2.06 3.65 -2.83
C MET A 97 -3.19 3.09 -1.94
N ILE A 98 -2.85 2.40 -0.85
CA ILE A 98 -3.85 1.86 0.09
C ILE A 98 -4.65 2.98 0.74
N ARG A 99 -4.00 4.07 1.16
CA ARG A 99 -4.66 5.25 1.74
C ARG A 99 -5.62 5.86 0.72
N ASP A 100 -5.18 6.05 -0.51
CA ASP A 100 -5.98 6.67 -1.56
C ASP A 100 -7.19 5.81 -1.93
N LEU A 101 -7.05 4.48 -1.95
CA LEU A 101 -8.17 3.55 -2.13
C LEU A 101 -9.14 3.59 -0.94
N ARG A 102 -8.65 3.63 0.29
CA ARG A 102 -9.51 3.79 1.48
C ARG A 102 -10.30 5.09 1.42
N ASP A 103 -9.66 6.18 1.00
CA ASP A 103 -10.32 7.46 0.82
C ASP A 103 -11.31 7.46 -0.34
N HIS A 104 -11.03 6.73 -1.42
CA HIS A 104 -11.97 6.52 -2.51
C HIS A 104 -13.21 5.78 -1.99
N ILE A 105 -13.05 4.61 -1.36
CA ILE A 105 -14.14 3.83 -0.74
C ILE A 105 -14.96 4.71 0.20
N ARG A 106 -14.29 5.49 1.07
CA ARG A 106 -14.95 6.44 1.97
C ARG A 106 -15.72 7.53 1.23
N LYS A 107 -15.33 7.94 0.02
CA LYS A 107 -16.03 8.97 -0.75
C LYS A 107 -17.16 8.39 -1.62
N THR A 108 -17.09 7.11 -1.96
CA THR A 108 -18.01 6.45 -2.90
C THR A 108 -18.97 5.46 -2.25
N VAL A 109 -18.83 5.14 -0.97
CA VAL A 109 -19.83 4.37 -0.22
C VAL A 109 -20.76 5.32 0.54
N SER A 110 -22.06 5.04 0.57
CA SER A 110 -23.04 5.85 1.31
C SER A 110 -22.75 5.90 2.83
N GLU A 111 -22.94 7.05 3.47
CA GLU A 111 -22.68 7.26 4.91
C GLU A 111 -23.41 6.25 5.80
N THR A 112 -24.64 5.88 5.46
CA THR A 112 -25.45 4.90 6.20
C THR A 112 -24.80 3.51 6.23
N LYS A 113 -24.03 3.16 5.19
CA LYS A 113 -23.30 1.89 5.09
C LYS A 113 -21.86 1.96 5.64
N LYS A 114 -21.38 3.14 6.05
CA LYS A 114 -20.08 3.32 6.71
C LYS A 114 -20.10 2.98 8.21
N ILE A 115 -21.28 2.87 8.81
CA ILE A 115 -21.47 2.54 10.23
C ILE A 115 -20.77 1.21 10.62
N PRO A 116 -20.90 0.10 9.86
CA PRO A 116 -20.16 -1.13 10.16
C PRO A 116 -18.64 -1.04 9.88
N LEU A 117 -18.17 -0.13 9.02
CA LEU A 117 -16.72 0.03 8.73
C LEU A 117 -15.94 0.73 9.86
N ARG A 118 -16.62 1.49 10.73
CA ARG A 118 -16.01 2.14 11.91
C ARG A 118 -15.88 1.21 13.11
N ALA A 119 -16.68 0.15 13.19
CA ALA A 119 -16.74 -0.73 14.36
C ALA A 119 -15.56 -1.73 14.46
N THR A 120 -14.72 -1.83 13.42
CA THR A 120 -13.68 -2.86 13.31
C THR A 120 -12.24 -2.35 13.44
N GLN A 121 -12.01 -1.11 13.89
CA GLN A 121 -10.67 -0.66 14.31
C GLN A 121 -10.45 -1.01 15.78
N PRO A 122 -9.60 -2.00 16.14
CA PRO A 122 -9.12 -2.12 17.50
C PRO A 122 -8.20 -0.94 17.85
N LEU A 123 -8.31 -0.49 19.10
CA LEU A 123 -7.46 0.51 19.76
C LEU A 123 -5.99 0.06 19.81
#